data_AF-A0ABD0R5L9-F1
#
_entry.id   AF-A0ABD0R5L9-F1
#
_cell.length_a   1.000
_cell.length_b   1.000
_cell.length_c   1.000
_cell.angle_alpha   90.00
_cell.angle_beta   90.00
_cell.angle_gamma   90.00
#
_symmetry.space_group_name_H-M   'P 1'
#
loop_
_entity.id
_entity.type
_entity.pdbx_description
1 polymer ?
#
loop_
_entity_poly.entity_id
_entity_poly.type
_entity_poly.pdbx_seq_one_letter_code
_entity_poly.pdbx_strand_id
1 'polypeptide(L)'
;VPRNPEIPNSAQVQKEEQAKIDEAEALSPEETEEKEKLLTQGFTNWNKRDFNQFIKANEKYGRDDIDNIAREVEGKTPEEVMEYS
;
A
#
# COMPACT_ATOMS: atom_id res chain seq x y z
N VAL A 1 22.49 34.73 0.03
CA VAL A 1 22.94 33.33 -0.18
C VAL A 1 22.48 32.90 -1.57
N PRO A 2 23.35 32.39 -2.46
CA PRO A 2 22.95 31.97 -3.81
C PRO A 2 21.93 30.84 -3.75
N ARG A 3 20.83 30.94 -4.51
CA ARG A 3 19.82 29.86 -4.59
C ARG A 3 20.39 28.70 -5.40
N ASN A 4 20.37 27.49 -4.84
CA ASN A 4 20.71 26.27 -5.55
C ASN A 4 19.60 25.97 -6.58
N PRO A 5 19.89 25.90 -7.90
CA PRO A 5 18.90 25.69 -8.95
C PRO A 5 18.23 24.31 -8.95
N GLU A 6 18.75 23.34 -8.19
CA GLU A 6 18.13 22.01 -8.04
C GLU A 6 17.05 21.93 -6.95
N ILE A 7 16.92 22.96 -6.11
CA ILE A 7 15.88 23.02 -5.09
C ILE A 7 14.69 23.77 -5.70
N PRO A 8 13.54 23.10 -5.91
CA PRO A 8 12.32 23.76 -6.37
C PRO A 8 12.05 24.98 -5.50
N ASN A 9 11.77 26.13 -6.12
CA ASN A 9 11.47 27.34 -5.39
C ASN A 9 10.27 27.05 -4.47
N SER A 10 10.48 27.11 -3.16
CA SER A 10 9.47 26.72 -2.17
C SER A 10 8.16 27.48 -2.32
N ALA A 11 8.20 28.72 -2.80
CA ALA A 11 7.01 29.52 -3.12
C ALA A 11 6.26 29.01 -4.36
N GLN A 12 6.96 28.42 -5.34
CA GLN A 12 6.32 27.77 -6.49
C GLN A 12 5.66 26.46 -6.08
N VAL A 13 6.37 25.60 -5.33
CA VAL A 13 5.81 24.35 -4.80
C VAL A 13 4.57 24.62 -3.94
N GLN A 14 4.65 25.61 -3.03
CA GLN A 14 3.50 25.99 -2.20
C GLN A 14 2.29 26.41 -3.05
N LYS A 15 2.52 27.22 -4.09
CA LYS A 15 1.45 27.66 -4.98
C LYS A 15 0.84 26.51 -5.78
N GLU A 16 1.67 25.58 -6.25
CA GLU A 16 1.23 24.39 -7.00
C GLU A 16 0.43 23.43 -6.13
N GLU A 17 0.88 23.15 -4.89
CA GLU A 17 0.11 22.33 -3.95
C GLU A 17 -1.21 23.01 -3.55
N GLN A 18 -1.22 24.34 -3.39
CA GLN A 18 -2.45 25.07 -3.12
C GLN A 18 -3.43 25.01 -4.30
N ALA A 19 -2.94 25.11 -5.54
CA ALA A 19 -3.79 24.98 -6.72
C ALA A 19 -4.51 23.63 -6.79
N LYS A 20 -3.84 22.52 -6.40
CA LYS A 20 -4.49 21.19 -6.31
C LYS A 20 -5.64 21.15 -5.31
N ILE A 21 -5.55 21.92 -4.22
CA ILE A 21 -6.61 22.02 -3.21
C ILE A 21 -7.75 22.89 -3.76
N ASP A 22 -7.42 24.03 -4.36
CA ASP A 22 -8.39 25.00 -4.87
C ASP A 22 -9.21 24.42 -6.04
N GLU A 23 -8.60 23.56 -6.86
CA GLU A 23 -9.21 22.88 -8.01
C GLU A 23 -9.80 21.49 -7.67
N ALA A 24 -9.71 21.04 -6.42
CA ALA A 24 -10.23 19.72 -6.03
C ALA A 24 -11.76 19.68 -6.06
N GLU A 25 -12.30 18.64 -6.68
CA GLU A 25 -13.73 18.34 -6.72
C GLU A 25 -14.07 17.11 -5.88
N ALA A 26 -15.34 16.99 -5.48
CA ALA A 26 -15.82 15.75 -4.86
C ALA A 26 -15.89 14.64 -5.91
N LEU A 27 -15.67 13.39 -5.49
CA LEU A 27 -15.77 12.24 -6.39
C LEU A 27 -17.15 12.20 -7.04
N SER A 28 -17.17 12.00 -8.35
CA SER A 28 -18.38 11.69 -9.09
C SER A 28 -18.97 10.34 -8.65
N PRO A 29 -20.23 10.03 -9.02
CA PRO A 29 -20.83 8.73 -8.73
C PRO A 29 -20.03 7.55 -9.31
N GLU A 30 -19.50 7.69 -10.53
CA GLU A 30 -18.67 6.67 -11.19
C GLU A 30 -17.35 6.46 -10.44
N GLU A 31 -16.66 7.53 -10.05
CA GLU A 31 -15.42 7.42 -9.27
C GLU A 31 -15.67 6.87 -7.85
N THR A 32 -16.82 7.14 -7.26
CA THR A 32 -17.21 6.57 -5.97
C THR A 32 -17.42 5.06 -6.09
N GLU A 33 -18.13 4.60 -7.12
CA GLU A 33 -18.30 3.17 -7.38
C GLU A 33 -16.96 2.48 -7.69
N GLU A 34 -16.12 3.11 -8.50
CA GLU A 34 -14.77 2.62 -8.80
C GLU A 34 -13.92 2.52 -7.52
N LYS A 35 -13.96 3.54 -6.66
CA LYS A 35 -13.28 3.53 -5.36
C LYS A 35 -13.72 2.34 -4.51
N GLU A 36 -15.02 2.10 -4.37
CA GLU A 36 -15.53 0.97 -3.58
C GLU A 36 -15.07 -0.37 -4.17
N LYS A 37 -15.00 -0.49 -5.50
CA LYS A 37 -14.43 -1.66 -6.18
C LYS A 37 -12.91 -1.79 -5.95
N LEU A 38 -12.16 -0.69 -5.94
CA LEU A 38 -10.71 -0.71 -5.72
C LEU A 38 -10.37 -1.07 -4.27
N LEU A 39 -11.20 -0.66 -3.31
CA LEU A 39 -11.02 -0.99 -1.89
C LEU A 39 -11.05 -2.50 -1.61
N THR A 40 -11.70 -3.31 -2.46
CA THR A 40 -11.76 -4.77 -2.32
C THR A 40 -10.69 -5.53 -3.09
N GLN A 41 -9.94 -4.85 -3.97
CA GLN A 41 -8.91 -5.47 -4.82
C GLN A 41 -7.54 -5.64 -4.13
N GLY A 42 -7.41 -5.14 -2.89
CA GLY A 42 -6.23 -5.36 -2.07
C GLY A 42 -6.41 -6.53 -1.08
N PHE A 43 -5.31 -6.90 -0.43
CA PHE A 43 -5.29 -7.87 0.67
C PHE A 43 -5.84 -7.26 1.97
N THR A 44 -7.13 -6.91 1.99
CA THR A 44 -7.76 -6.17 3.10
C THR A 44 -7.79 -6.91 4.43
N ASN A 45 -7.71 -8.23 4.41
CA ASN A 45 -7.59 -9.10 5.58
C ASN A 45 -6.14 -9.28 6.07
N TRP A 46 -5.13 -8.72 5.38
CA TRP A 46 -3.73 -8.74 5.80
C TRP A 46 -3.39 -7.49 6.58
N ASN A 47 -3.06 -7.67 7.85
CA ASN A 47 -2.58 -6.56 8.69
C ASN A 47 -1.03 -6.55 8.76
N LYS A 48 -0.47 -5.52 9.41
CA LYS A 48 0.98 -5.36 9.53
C LYS A 48 1.69 -6.50 10.28
N ARG A 49 1.02 -7.14 11.24
CA ARG A 49 1.55 -8.32 11.96
C ARG A 49 1.66 -9.51 11.01
N ASP A 50 0.61 -9.78 10.24
CA ASP A 50 0.56 -10.89 9.27
C ASP A 50 1.71 -10.76 8.27
N PHE A 51 1.91 -9.55 7.72
CA PHE A 51 3.04 -9.25 6.84
C PHE A 51 4.40 -9.53 7.52
N ASN A 52 4.60 -9.05 8.75
CA ASN A 52 5.87 -9.28 9.45
C ASN A 52 6.11 -10.76 9.78
N GLN A 53 5.06 -11.51 10.11
CA GLN A 53 5.15 -12.96 10.33
C GLN A 53 5.49 -13.68 9.02
N PHE A 54 4.85 -13.31 7.92
CA PHE A 54 5.12 -13.85 6.59
C PHE A 54 6.58 -13.64 6.18
N ILE A 55 7.13 -12.44 6.32
CA ILE A 55 8.54 -12.16 5.98
C ILE A 55 9.50 -12.99 6.83
N LYS A 56 9.26 -13.09 8.15
CA LYS A 56 10.10 -13.90 9.05
C LYS A 56 10.02 -15.40 8.74
N ALA A 57 8.83 -15.88 8.39
CA ALA A 57 8.63 -17.28 8.02
C ALA A 57 9.32 -17.59 6.68
N ASN A 58 9.26 -16.67 5.70
CA ASN A 58 10.03 -16.77 4.46
C ASN A 58 11.54 -16.83 4.70
N GLU A 59 12.06 -16.00 5.63
CA GLU A 59 13.48 -16.04 6.03
C GLU A 59 13.86 -17.39 6.67
N LYS A 60 12.97 -17.95 7.49
CA LYS A 60 13.22 -19.17 8.26
C LYS A 60 13.12 -20.46 7.45
N TYR A 61 12.15 -20.55 6.54
CA TYR A 61 11.82 -21.79 5.81
C TYR A 61 12.14 -21.73 4.31
N GLY A 62 12.39 -20.53 3.77
CA GLY A 62 12.46 -20.30 2.34
C GLY A 62 11.07 -20.14 1.73
N ARG A 63 10.97 -19.33 0.67
CA ARG A 63 9.69 -18.92 0.07
C ARG A 63 8.85 -20.06 -0.52
N ASP A 64 9.48 -21.18 -0.84
CA ASP A 64 8.79 -22.32 -1.48
C ASP A 64 8.08 -23.21 -0.45
N ASP A 65 8.38 -23.06 0.85
CA ASP A 65 7.79 -23.85 1.95
C ASP A 65 6.51 -23.19 2.49
N ILE A 66 5.50 -23.07 1.63
CA ILE A 66 4.22 -22.39 1.91
C ILE A 66 3.50 -23.01 3.12
N ASP A 67 3.57 -24.33 3.28
CA ASP A 67 2.93 -25.05 4.38
C ASP A 67 3.47 -24.60 5.75
N ASN A 68 4.80 -24.43 5.88
CA ASN A 68 5.39 -23.94 7.12
C ASN A 68 5.22 -22.44 7.30
N ILE A 69 5.20 -21.66 6.20
CA ILE A 69 4.90 -20.23 6.27
C ILE A 69 3.48 -20.00 6.80
N ALA A 70 2.48 -20.69 6.25
CA ALA A 70 1.09 -20.55 6.67
C ALA A 70 0.83 -20.94 8.13
N ARG A 71 1.59 -21.91 8.67
CA ARG A 71 1.51 -22.27 10.09
C ARG A 71 1.97 -21.15 11.03
N GLU A 72 2.84 -20.25 10.58
CA GLU A 72 3.40 -19.17 11.40
C GLU A 72 2.71 -17.81 11.18
N VAL A 73 1.95 -17.67 10.08
CA VAL A 73 1.08 -16.52 9.86
C VAL A 73 -0.29 -16.79 10.49
N GLU A 74 -0.44 -16.39 11.75
CA GLU A 74 -1.65 -16.68 12.53
C GLU A 74 -2.90 -16.10 11.87
N GLY A 75 -3.91 -16.95 11.63
CA GLY A 75 -5.18 -16.52 11.04
C GLY A 75 -5.13 -16.32 9.51
N LYS A 76 -4.13 -16.91 8.83
CA LYS A 76 -4.12 -17.08 7.37
C LYS A 76 -4.06 -18.55 7.00
N THR A 77 -4.83 -18.96 5.99
CA THR A 77 -4.77 -20.32 5.44
C THR A 77 -3.59 -20.47 4.48
N PRO A 78 -3.16 -21.71 4.16
CA PRO A 78 -2.16 -21.94 3.13
C PRO A 78 -2.52 -21.32 1.78
N GLU A 79 -3.80 -21.35 1.40
CA GLU A 79 -4.29 -20.73 0.17
C GLU A 79 -4.16 -19.20 0.21
N GLU A 80 -4.52 -18.57 1.33
CA GLU A 80 -4.36 -17.11 1.49
C GLU A 80 -2.89 -16.69 1.48
N VAL A 81 -2.00 -17.51 2.06
CA VAL A 81 -0.55 -17.27 2.02
C VAL A 81 0.01 -17.48 0.62
N MET A 82 -0.49 -18.47 -0.12
CA MET A 82 -0.10 -18.71 -1.52
C MET A 82 -0.57 -17.59 -2.45
N GLU A 83 -1.79 -17.08 -2.26
CA GLU A 83 -2.33 -15.96 -3.02
C GLU A 83 -1.52 -14.66 -2.79
N TYR A 84 -0.98 -14.48 -1.58
CA TYR A 84 -0.16 -13.34 -1.21
C TYR A 84 1.31 -13.43 -1.67
N SER A 85 1.82 -14.64 -1.95
CA SER A 85 3.24 -14.93 -2.16
C SER A 85 3.78 -14.58 -3.55
#